data_AF-A0A841RC93-F1
#
_entry.id   AF-A0A841RC93-F1
#
_cell.length_a   1.000
_cell.length_b   1.000
_cell.length_c   1.000
_cell.angle_alpha   90.00
_cell.angle_beta   90.00
_cell.angle_gamma   90.00
#
_symmetry.space_group_name_H-M   'P 1'
#
loop_
_entity.id
_entity.type
_entity.pdbx_description
1 polymer ?
#
loop_
_entity_poly.entity_id
_entity_poly.type
_entity_poly.pdbx_seq_one_letter_code
_entity_poly.pdbx_strand_id
1 'polypeptide(L)'
;MGRRISLKLFNLFFLLIIISPVTAQFGGPGRNNSNGIIAVAGAAGTDRVITVGGRLTPLRKITHSISVEGYVDAILVKQGDRVSPGSPLARISRDVIGESYRPVILESRISGIVSQIHIYENESVRSGAEAVTVLDDRSYLLKVSLSDRDAPAVRRLGALPVQGMTPEGQSFRGRIESLSTEPDYNTGLFTLTISFPRSSDLYLGTVLFVDLPVEKASGIAIESSAVIREEGKAYVWIIDDQGLIRKQAVVAGDISEENIEIKEGIAEGTRYIRTPSGEEKPDMSIRELIQATMSGNAAPGGN
;
A
#
# COMPACT_ATOMS: atom_id res chain seq x y z
N MET A 1 52.04 43.49 -26.31
CA MET A 1 52.04 42.68 -25.07
C MET A 1 50.60 42.54 -24.62
N GLY A 2 49.95 41.44 -24.98
CA GLY A 2 48.51 41.23 -24.76
C GLY A 2 48.16 39.81 -25.19
N ARG A 3 48.22 38.88 -24.23
CA ARG A 3 48.10 37.44 -24.44
C ARG A 3 46.74 37.09 -25.01
N ARG A 4 46.74 36.48 -26.21
CA ARG A 4 45.61 35.71 -26.75
C ARG A 4 45.40 34.48 -25.87
N ILE A 5 44.29 34.43 -25.16
CA ILE A 5 43.84 33.23 -24.44
C ILE A 5 43.00 32.42 -25.42
N SER A 6 43.57 31.31 -25.89
CA SER A 6 42.87 30.30 -26.67
C SER A 6 41.97 29.51 -25.71
N LEU A 7 40.65 29.67 -25.83
CA LEU A 7 39.71 28.79 -25.14
C LEU A 7 39.65 27.47 -25.91
N LYS A 8 40.29 26.42 -25.38
CA LYS A 8 40.18 25.06 -25.87
C LYS A 8 38.75 24.57 -25.63
N LEU A 9 38.06 24.14 -26.70
CA LEU A 9 36.85 23.34 -26.63
C LEU A 9 37.14 22.08 -25.80
N PHE A 10 36.53 21.97 -24.63
CA PHE A 10 36.54 20.75 -23.83
C PHE A 10 35.24 20.00 -24.13
N ASN A 11 35.31 19.02 -25.02
CA ASN A 11 34.23 18.08 -25.27
C ASN A 11 34.02 17.24 -24.00
N LEU A 12 33.01 17.57 -23.22
CA LEU A 12 32.58 16.76 -22.08
C LEU A 12 31.70 15.62 -22.63
N PHE A 13 32.32 14.48 -22.91
CA PHE A 13 31.62 13.22 -23.16
C PHE A 13 30.96 12.79 -21.85
N PHE A 14 29.66 13.03 -21.70
CA PHE A 14 28.87 12.39 -20.66
C PHE A 14 28.73 10.92 -21.03
N LEU A 15 29.53 10.06 -20.37
CA LEU A 15 29.34 8.62 -20.40
C LEU A 15 28.03 8.31 -19.67
N LEU A 16 26.94 8.21 -20.41
CA LEU A 16 25.66 7.75 -19.92
C LEU A 16 25.78 6.23 -19.73
N ILE A 17 26.17 5.80 -18.52
CA ILE A 17 26.11 4.40 -18.12
C ILE A 17 24.62 4.06 -18.04
N ILE A 18 24.10 3.50 -19.12
CA ILE A 18 22.79 2.83 -19.13
C ILE A 18 23.00 1.56 -18.30
N ILE A 19 22.74 1.65 -16.99
CA ILE A 19 22.54 0.46 -16.17
C ILE A 19 21.17 -0.07 -16.60
N SER A 20 21.16 -0.92 -17.63
CA SER A 20 20.03 -1.79 -17.90
C SER A 20 19.76 -2.54 -16.59
N PRO A 21 18.53 -2.51 -16.04
CA PRO A 21 18.20 -3.49 -15.02
C PRO A 21 18.34 -4.84 -15.71
N VAL A 22 19.39 -5.58 -15.33
CA VAL A 22 19.39 -7.03 -15.53
C VAL A 22 18.16 -7.48 -14.77
N THR A 23 17.10 -7.78 -15.52
CA THR A 23 15.94 -8.46 -15.00
C THR A 23 16.48 -9.78 -14.49
N ALA A 24 16.82 -9.84 -13.20
CA ALA A 24 17.03 -11.07 -12.50
C ALA A 24 15.70 -11.80 -12.64
N GLN A 25 15.70 -12.77 -13.54
CA GLN A 25 14.62 -13.69 -13.74
C GLN A 25 14.53 -14.45 -12.42
N PHE A 26 13.68 -13.96 -11.52
CA PHE A 26 13.35 -14.63 -10.28
C PHE A 26 12.81 -16.00 -10.69
N GLY A 27 13.65 -17.01 -10.57
CA GLY A 27 13.23 -18.39 -10.62
C GLY A 27 12.14 -18.54 -9.58
N GLY A 28 10.98 -19.04 -10.00
CA GLY A 28 9.94 -19.46 -9.08
C GLY A 28 10.50 -20.41 -8.02
N PRO A 29 9.75 -20.65 -6.93
CA PRO A 29 10.19 -21.51 -5.84
C PRO A 29 10.69 -22.82 -6.44
N GLY A 30 11.94 -23.14 -6.10
CA GLY A 30 12.70 -24.20 -6.74
C GLY A 30 11.86 -25.47 -6.83
N ARG A 31 11.58 -25.90 -8.06
CA ARG A 31 11.24 -27.30 -8.37
C ARG A 31 12.46 -28.15 -8.01
N ASN A 32 12.61 -28.49 -6.74
CA ASN A 32 13.58 -29.47 -6.28
C ASN A 32 12.87 -30.81 -6.15
N ASN A 33 13.35 -31.79 -6.91
CA ASN A 33 12.88 -33.17 -7.02
C ASN A 33 12.17 -33.70 -5.75
N SER A 34 10.95 -34.18 -5.96
CA SER A 34 10.03 -34.77 -4.98
C SER A 34 10.47 -36.14 -4.41
N ASN A 35 11.78 -36.36 -4.20
CA ASN A 35 12.34 -37.58 -3.60
C ASN A 35 13.62 -37.34 -2.76
N GLY A 36 13.97 -36.08 -2.48
CA GLY A 36 15.17 -35.75 -1.70
C GLY A 36 14.88 -35.60 -0.20
N ILE A 37 15.63 -36.33 0.64
CA ILE A 37 15.61 -36.20 2.11
C ILE A 37 16.10 -34.80 2.57
N ILE A 38 16.80 -34.06 1.70
CA ILE A 38 17.45 -32.79 1.99
C ILE A 38 16.74 -31.65 1.23
N ALA A 39 16.54 -30.53 1.91
CA ALA A 39 16.07 -29.27 1.34
C ALA A 39 16.99 -28.11 1.78
N VAL A 40 16.81 -26.95 1.15
CA VAL A 40 17.58 -25.73 1.44
C VAL A 40 16.61 -24.65 1.90
N ALA A 41 16.90 -24.05 3.05
CA ALA A 41 16.06 -23.05 3.66
C ALA A 41 16.09 -21.76 2.82
N GLY A 42 14.91 -21.26 2.43
CA GLY A 42 14.77 -20.05 1.63
C GLY A 42 14.30 -18.87 2.48
N ALA A 43 14.39 -17.65 1.95
CA ALA A 43 13.68 -16.51 2.55
C ALA A 43 12.19 -16.86 2.71
N ALA A 44 11.61 -16.61 3.88
CA ALA A 44 10.19 -16.75 4.07
C ALA A 44 9.48 -15.85 3.04
N GLY A 45 8.75 -16.46 2.12
CA GLY A 45 8.24 -15.79 0.93
C GLY A 45 6.75 -15.58 1.00
N THR A 46 6.26 -14.81 1.97
CA THR A 46 4.90 -14.28 1.87
C THR A 46 4.88 -12.84 2.37
N ASP A 47 5.06 -11.91 1.44
CA ASP A 47 4.65 -10.52 1.67
C ASP A 47 3.12 -10.52 1.71
N ARG A 48 2.53 -10.41 2.90
CA ARG A 48 1.08 -10.21 2.98
C ARG A 48 0.78 -8.82 2.45
N VAL A 49 0.13 -8.78 1.29
CA VAL A 49 -0.34 -7.56 0.65
C VAL A 49 -1.85 -7.43 0.85
N ILE A 50 -2.29 -6.26 1.27
CA ILE A 50 -3.70 -5.89 1.33
C ILE A 50 -3.98 -4.91 0.20
N THR A 51 -4.77 -5.32 -0.78
CA THR A 51 -5.21 -4.43 -1.86
C THR A 51 -6.48 -3.71 -1.44
N VAL A 52 -6.46 -2.38 -1.48
CA VAL A 52 -7.62 -1.51 -1.24
C VAL A 52 -7.96 -0.74 -2.50
N GLY A 53 -9.25 -0.47 -2.73
CA GLY A 53 -9.69 0.23 -3.93
C GLY A 53 -10.86 1.17 -3.66
N GLY A 54 -10.92 2.26 -4.42
CA GLY A 54 -11.98 3.25 -4.28
C GLY A 54 -11.86 4.40 -5.27
N ARG A 55 -12.81 5.35 -5.18
CA ARG A 55 -12.82 6.56 -6.01
C ARG A 55 -12.18 7.73 -5.29
N LEU A 56 -11.44 8.53 -6.05
CA LEU A 56 -10.88 9.78 -5.58
C LEU A 56 -11.97 10.81 -5.28
N THR A 57 -11.84 11.42 -4.12
CA THR A 57 -12.73 12.48 -3.61
C THR A 57 -11.93 13.76 -3.37
N PRO A 58 -12.57 14.94 -3.37
CA PRO A 58 -11.87 16.19 -3.10
C PRO A 58 -11.40 16.24 -1.66
N LEU A 59 -10.37 17.06 -1.41
CA LEU A 59 -9.88 17.30 -0.05
C LEU A 59 -11.01 17.81 0.85
N ARG A 60 -11.83 18.73 0.33
CA ARG A 60 -13.03 19.27 0.98
C ARG A 60 -14.10 19.61 -0.05
N LYS A 61 -15.37 19.47 0.34
CA LYS A 61 -16.53 19.97 -0.41
C LYS A 61 -17.21 21.03 0.47
N ILE A 62 -17.30 22.27 -0.02
CA ILE A 62 -17.96 23.36 0.71
C ILE A 62 -19.09 23.93 -0.14
N THR A 63 -20.30 23.84 0.39
CA THR A 63 -21.45 24.57 -0.15
C THR A 63 -21.54 25.94 0.51
N HIS A 64 -21.53 26.99 -0.31
CA HIS A 64 -21.77 28.37 0.11
C HIS A 64 -23.27 28.60 0.11
N SER A 65 -23.78 29.13 1.21
CA SER A 65 -25.19 29.43 1.38
C SER A 65 -25.44 30.92 1.36
N ILE A 66 -26.67 31.29 1.00
CA ILE A 66 -27.17 32.64 1.03
C ILE A 66 -27.30 33.11 2.49
N SER A 67 -26.86 34.33 2.81
CA SER A 67 -26.92 34.89 4.15
C SER A 67 -28.12 35.81 4.41
N VAL A 68 -28.86 36.19 3.36
CA VAL A 68 -29.97 37.16 3.42
C VAL A 68 -31.16 36.70 2.58
N GLU A 69 -32.38 37.12 2.94
CA GLU A 69 -33.55 36.93 2.09
C GLU A 69 -33.61 37.98 0.97
N GLY A 70 -34.06 37.58 -0.21
CA GLY A 70 -34.14 38.44 -1.39
C GLY A 70 -34.24 37.64 -2.68
N TYR A 71 -33.68 38.18 -3.76
CA TYR A 71 -33.58 37.50 -5.05
C TYR A 71 -32.15 37.50 -5.60
N VAL A 72 -31.84 36.49 -6.41
CA VAL A 72 -30.56 36.36 -7.10
C VAL A 72 -30.52 37.37 -8.25
N ASP A 73 -29.68 38.39 -8.12
CA ASP A 73 -29.52 39.43 -9.14
C ASP A 73 -28.60 38.97 -10.28
N ALA A 74 -27.51 38.27 -9.94
CA ALA A 74 -26.60 37.71 -10.93
C ALA A 74 -25.80 36.53 -10.39
N ILE A 75 -25.50 35.56 -11.26
CA ILE A 75 -24.54 34.48 -10.97
C ILE A 75 -23.21 34.85 -11.64
N LEU A 76 -22.14 34.92 -10.85
CA LEU A 76 -20.85 35.49 -11.27
C LEU A 76 -19.81 34.43 -11.66
N VAL A 77 -20.17 33.15 -11.56
CA VAL A 77 -19.32 32.00 -11.87
C VAL A 77 -20.08 30.96 -12.67
N LYS A 78 -19.35 30.08 -13.34
CA LYS A 78 -19.86 28.89 -14.04
C LYS A 78 -19.30 27.62 -13.42
N GLN A 79 -19.98 26.51 -13.64
CA GLN A 79 -19.44 25.20 -13.28
C GLN A 79 -18.10 24.98 -13.99
N GLY A 80 -17.09 24.55 -13.23
CA GLY A 80 -15.71 24.40 -13.71
C GLY A 80 -14.80 25.59 -13.44
N ASP A 81 -15.34 26.76 -13.09
CA ASP A 81 -14.53 27.94 -12.79
C ASP A 81 -13.65 27.72 -11.56
N ARG A 82 -12.43 28.27 -11.62
CA ARG A 82 -11.56 28.36 -10.45
C ARG A 82 -11.86 29.61 -9.64
N VAL A 83 -11.89 29.42 -8.33
CA VAL A 83 -12.11 30.50 -7.37
C VAL A 83 -11.06 30.45 -6.27
N SER A 84 -10.86 31.59 -5.61
CA SER A 84 -10.04 31.76 -4.41
C SER A 84 -10.88 32.38 -3.29
N PRO A 85 -10.43 32.37 -2.03
CA PRO A 85 -11.11 33.10 -0.96
C PRO A 85 -11.38 34.55 -1.37
N GLY A 86 -12.61 35.03 -1.17
CA GLY A 86 -13.08 36.35 -1.56
C GLY A 86 -13.53 36.48 -3.03
N SER A 87 -13.38 35.44 -3.86
CA SER A 87 -13.90 35.48 -5.23
C SER A 87 -15.42 35.59 -5.23
N PRO A 88 -16.02 36.53 -5.98
CA PRO A 88 -17.46 36.71 -6.00
C PRO A 88 -18.13 35.55 -6.75
N LEU A 89 -19.14 34.93 -6.13
CA LEU A 89 -19.87 33.77 -6.66
C LEU A 89 -21.25 34.15 -7.20
N ALA A 90 -21.97 34.98 -6.45
CA ALA A 90 -23.30 35.45 -6.83
C ALA A 90 -23.58 36.80 -6.16
N ARG A 91 -24.53 37.54 -6.72
CA ARG A 91 -25.00 38.82 -6.19
C ARG A 91 -26.47 38.71 -5.81
N ILE A 92 -26.79 39.07 -4.57
CA ILE A 92 -28.13 38.93 -3.98
C ILE A 92 -28.68 40.32 -3.66
N SER A 93 -29.83 40.64 -4.22
CA SER A 93 -30.56 41.87 -3.93
C SER A 93 -31.61 41.59 -2.88
N ARG A 94 -31.65 42.40 -1.82
CA ARG A 94 -32.63 42.23 -0.74
C ARG A 94 -33.99 42.76 -1.17
N ASP A 95 -35.03 42.01 -0.82
CA ASP A 95 -36.43 42.43 -1.04
C ASP A 95 -36.96 43.10 0.23
N VAL A 96 -36.56 44.36 0.47
CA VAL A 96 -37.00 45.15 1.62
C VAL A 96 -37.53 46.49 1.12
N ILE A 97 -38.76 46.82 1.50
CA ILE A 97 -39.43 48.08 1.14
C ILE A 97 -38.82 49.23 1.94
N GLY A 98 -38.33 50.27 1.26
CA GLY A 98 -38.05 51.57 1.88
C GLY A 98 -36.60 52.08 1.85
N GLU A 99 -35.62 51.27 1.44
CA GLU A 99 -34.25 51.76 1.22
C GLU A 99 -33.57 51.06 0.04
N SER A 100 -32.82 51.81 -0.78
CA SER A 100 -31.99 51.30 -1.87
C SER A 100 -30.81 50.51 -1.29
N TYR A 101 -31.03 49.26 -0.92
CA TYR A 101 -29.98 48.41 -0.36
C TYR A 101 -28.92 48.07 -1.41
N ARG A 102 -27.66 48.17 -1.01
CA ARG A 102 -26.54 47.63 -1.79
C ARG A 102 -26.66 46.10 -1.86
N PRO A 103 -26.47 45.50 -3.04
CA PRO A 103 -26.52 44.06 -3.17
C PRO A 103 -25.44 43.39 -2.31
N VAL A 104 -25.75 42.21 -1.77
CA VAL A 104 -24.82 41.38 -1.01
C VAL A 104 -24.09 40.46 -1.98
N ILE A 105 -22.76 40.48 -1.92
CA ILE A 105 -21.93 39.57 -2.71
C ILE A 105 -21.69 38.31 -1.88
N LEU A 106 -22.10 37.16 -2.43
CA LEU A 106 -21.69 35.87 -1.91
C LEU A 106 -20.27 35.58 -2.40
N GLU A 107 -19.33 35.40 -1.48
CA GLU A 107 -17.94 35.12 -1.80
C GLU A 107 -17.54 33.68 -1.49
N SER A 108 -16.56 33.16 -2.23
CA SER A 108 -15.94 31.88 -1.89
C SER A 108 -15.13 31.99 -0.61
N ARG A 109 -15.26 30.99 0.27
CA ARG A 109 -14.48 30.83 1.50
C ARG A 109 -13.21 30.01 1.30
N ILE A 110 -13.06 29.35 0.15
CA ILE A 110 -11.92 28.47 -0.15
C ILE A 110 -11.42 28.64 -1.59
N SER A 111 -10.19 28.20 -1.82
CA SER A 111 -9.68 27.95 -3.17
C SER A 111 -10.21 26.62 -3.69
N GLY A 112 -10.56 26.56 -4.97
CA GLY A 112 -11.03 25.32 -5.57
C GLY A 112 -11.68 25.51 -6.94
N ILE A 113 -12.46 24.51 -7.34
CA ILE A 113 -13.27 24.51 -8.55
C ILE A 113 -14.75 24.53 -8.17
N VAL A 114 -15.53 25.36 -8.87
CA VAL A 114 -16.99 25.38 -8.78
C VAL A 114 -17.55 24.08 -9.35
N SER A 115 -18.17 23.27 -8.50
CA SER A 115 -18.71 21.96 -8.90
C SER A 115 -20.20 22.00 -9.20
N GLN A 116 -20.97 22.81 -8.48
CA GLN A 116 -22.42 22.92 -8.64
C GLN A 116 -22.87 24.33 -8.33
N ILE A 117 -23.88 24.78 -9.06
CA ILE A 117 -24.63 26.01 -8.82
C ILE A 117 -26.07 25.55 -8.59
N HIS A 118 -26.64 25.92 -7.44
CA HIS A 118 -27.94 25.46 -6.95
C HIS A 118 -29.04 26.52 -7.08
N ILE A 119 -28.68 27.71 -7.55
CA ILE A 119 -29.55 28.88 -7.71
C ILE A 119 -29.61 29.32 -9.18
N TYR A 120 -30.67 30.07 -9.50
CA TYR A 120 -30.90 30.66 -10.82
C TYR A 120 -31.05 32.18 -10.72
N GLU A 121 -30.74 32.90 -11.79
CA GLU A 121 -30.98 34.36 -11.82
C GLU A 121 -32.48 34.68 -11.72
N ASN A 122 -32.80 35.75 -11.00
CA ASN A 122 -34.15 36.20 -10.63
C ASN A 122 -34.92 35.25 -9.69
N GLU A 123 -34.28 34.21 -9.17
CA GLU A 123 -34.87 33.33 -8.17
C GLU A 123 -34.98 34.01 -6.81
N SER A 124 -36.13 33.87 -6.13
CA SER A 124 -36.28 34.26 -4.73
C SER A 124 -35.61 33.26 -3.80
N VAL A 125 -34.70 33.74 -2.95
CA VAL A 125 -33.90 32.93 -2.04
C VAL A 125 -34.06 33.40 -0.60
N ARG A 126 -33.92 32.44 0.33
CA ARG A 126 -33.95 32.71 1.78
C ARG A 126 -32.56 32.53 2.37
N SER A 127 -32.35 33.11 3.55
CA SER A 127 -31.14 32.84 4.33
C SER A 127 -31.02 31.34 4.63
N GLY A 128 -29.81 30.81 4.44
CA GLY A 128 -29.50 29.38 4.56
C GLY A 128 -29.65 28.58 3.26
N ALA A 129 -30.28 29.11 2.21
CA ALA A 129 -30.39 28.41 0.93
C ALA A 129 -29.00 28.08 0.35
N GLU A 130 -28.83 26.88 -0.18
CA GLU A 130 -27.60 26.48 -0.86
C GLU A 130 -27.44 27.22 -2.19
N ALA A 131 -26.26 27.76 -2.46
CA ALA A 131 -26.02 28.56 -3.66
C ALA A 131 -24.94 27.97 -4.57
N VAL A 132 -23.70 27.85 -4.09
CA VAL A 132 -22.57 27.39 -4.92
C VAL A 132 -21.69 26.43 -4.15
N THR A 133 -21.47 25.25 -4.71
CA THR A 133 -20.54 24.26 -4.14
C THR A 133 -19.17 24.40 -4.79
N VAL A 134 -18.14 24.57 -3.96
CA VAL A 134 -16.73 24.62 -4.35
C VAL A 134 -16.01 23.40 -3.79
N LEU A 135 -15.18 22.76 -4.62
CA LEU A 135 -14.35 21.61 -4.24
C LEU A 135 -12.90 22.06 -4.06
N ASP A 136 -12.31 21.80 -2.89
CA ASP A 136 -10.87 21.93 -2.67
C ASP A 136 -10.16 20.78 -3.40
N ASP A 137 -9.47 21.13 -4.48
CA ASP A 137 -8.84 20.20 -5.41
C ASP A 137 -7.30 20.32 -5.43
N ARG A 138 -6.72 20.79 -4.31
CA ARG A 138 -5.27 20.83 -4.09
C ARG A 138 -4.65 19.44 -3.99
N SER A 139 -5.41 18.49 -3.47
CA SER A 139 -5.09 17.06 -3.43
C SER A 139 -6.38 16.26 -3.48
N TYR A 140 -6.26 14.99 -3.87
CA TYR A 140 -7.37 14.05 -3.88
C TYR A 140 -7.21 13.02 -2.78
N LEU A 141 -8.34 12.56 -2.24
CA LEU A 141 -8.40 11.60 -1.16
C LEU A 141 -9.03 10.30 -1.66
N LEU A 142 -8.34 9.20 -1.44
CA LEU A 142 -8.88 7.86 -1.51
C LEU A 142 -9.26 7.44 -0.09
N LYS A 143 -10.56 7.26 0.15
CA LYS A 143 -11.10 6.75 1.42
C LYS A 143 -11.54 5.31 1.20
N VAL A 144 -10.98 4.40 1.97
CA VAL A 144 -11.24 2.95 1.85
C VAL A 144 -11.57 2.36 3.21
N SER A 145 -12.51 1.43 3.20
CA SER A 145 -12.92 0.71 4.40
C SER A 145 -12.03 -0.51 4.62
N LEU A 146 -11.57 -0.69 5.86
CA LEU A 146 -10.76 -1.82 6.29
C LEU A 146 -11.49 -2.62 7.36
N SER A 147 -11.32 -3.94 7.31
CA SER A 147 -11.78 -4.83 8.37
C SER A 147 -11.02 -4.59 9.68
N ASP A 148 -11.62 -5.00 10.78
CA ASP A 148 -10.99 -5.09 12.10
C ASP A 148 -9.74 -6.00 12.09
N ARG A 149 -9.75 -7.06 11.27
CA ARG A 149 -8.63 -7.98 11.07
C ARG A 149 -7.42 -7.30 10.40
N ASP A 150 -7.66 -6.40 9.47
CA ASP A 150 -6.62 -5.78 8.63
C ASP A 150 -6.09 -4.47 9.21
N ALA A 151 -6.94 -3.72 9.91
CA ALA A 151 -6.62 -2.41 10.46
C ALA A 151 -5.35 -2.39 11.34
N PRO A 152 -5.06 -3.36 12.24
CA PRO A 152 -3.83 -3.36 13.03
C PRO A 152 -2.56 -3.46 12.18
N ALA A 153 -2.61 -4.21 11.08
CA ALA A 153 -1.48 -4.42 10.20
C ALA A 153 -1.20 -3.17 9.36
N VAL A 154 -2.25 -2.57 8.79
CA VAL A 154 -2.16 -1.30 8.07
C VAL A 154 -1.72 -0.15 8.98
N ARG A 155 -2.14 -0.14 10.27
CA ARG A 155 -1.72 0.89 11.24
C ARG A 155 -0.20 0.95 11.40
N ARG A 156 0.48 -0.20 11.37
CA ARG A 156 1.95 -0.29 11.49
C ARG A 156 2.69 0.30 10.29
N LEU A 157 2.02 0.49 9.16
CA LEU A 157 2.60 1.18 7.99
C LEU A 157 2.81 2.68 8.22
N GLY A 158 2.09 3.29 9.16
CA GLY A 158 2.22 4.73 9.42
C GLY A 158 1.96 5.56 8.15
N ALA A 159 2.79 6.58 7.90
CA ALA A 159 2.65 7.53 6.80
C ALA A 159 3.45 7.13 5.54
N LEU A 160 3.55 5.82 5.26
CA LEU A 160 4.33 5.32 4.13
C LEU A 160 3.86 5.89 2.78
N PRO A 161 4.80 6.19 1.85
CA PRO A 161 4.46 6.43 0.45
C PRO A 161 3.82 5.17 -0.14
N VAL A 162 2.81 5.37 -0.98
CA VAL A 162 2.11 4.28 -1.66
C VAL A 162 1.97 4.55 -3.15
N GLN A 163 1.69 3.50 -3.90
CA GLN A 163 1.44 3.57 -5.33
C GLN A 163 -0.04 3.23 -5.58
N GLY A 164 -0.78 4.19 -6.10
CA GLY A 164 -2.13 3.97 -6.61
C GLY A 164 -2.07 3.63 -8.09
N MET A 165 -2.86 2.66 -8.53
CA MET A 165 -2.93 2.20 -9.92
C MET A 165 -4.37 2.22 -10.42
N THR A 166 -4.60 2.72 -11.63
CA THR A 166 -5.92 2.63 -12.29
C THR A 166 -6.13 1.23 -12.86
N PRO A 167 -7.37 0.83 -13.20
CA PRO A 167 -7.63 -0.42 -13.91
C PRO A 167 -6.82 -0.57 -15.22
N GLU A 168 -6.50 0.54 -15.86
CA GLU A 168 -5.73 0.61 -17.12
C GLU A 168 -4.20 0.61 -16.89
N GLY A 169 -3.74 0.50 -15.65
CA GLY A 169 -2.32 0.40 -15.29
C GLY A 169 -1.60 1.74 -15.09
N GLN A 170 -2.31 2.87 -15.13
CA GLN A 170 -1.70 4.17 -14.85
C GLN A 170 -1.39 4.31 -13.37
N SER A 171 -0.22 4.83 -13.04
CA SER A 171 0.33 4.82 -11.69
C SER A 171 0.52 6.22 -11.12
N PHE A 172 -0.07 6.48 -9.94
CA PHE A 172 0.03 7.75 -9.20
C PHE A 172 0.62 7.57 -7.81
N ARG A 173 1.64 8.35 -7.47
CA ARG A 173 2.24 8.33 -6.14
C ARG A 173 1.29 8.99 -5.13
N GLY A 174 1.04 8.32 -4.02
CA GLY A 174 0.25 8.82 -2.90
C GLY A 174 0.96 8.65 -1.56
N ARG A 175 0.27 9.03 -0.49
CA ARG A 175 0.75 8.85 0.89
C ARG A 175 -0.41 8.48 1.81
N ILE A 176 -0.18 7.53 2.71
CA ILE A 176 -1.13 7.27 3.80
C ILE A 176 -1.18 8.50 4.70
N GLU A 177 -2.37 9.07 4.87
CA GLU A 177 -2.58 10.21 5.77
C GLU A 177 -3.02 9.76 7.15
N SER A 178 -3.99 8.85 7.21
CA SER A 178 -4.57 8.41 8.47
C SER A 178 -5.34 7.12 8.34
N LEU A 179 -5.34 6.33 9.40
CA LEU A 179 -6.32 5.29 9.67
C LEU A 179 -7.16 5.75 10.86
N SER A 180 -8.48 5.62 10.79
CA SER A 180 -9.36 5.98 11.91
C SER A 180 -8.94 5.27 13.21
N THR A 181 -9.10 5.95 14.35
CA THR A 181 -8.77 5.38 15.66
C THR A 181 -9.80 4.36 16.11
N GLU A 182 -11.05 4.55 15.71
CA GLU A 182 -12.19 3.70 15.99
C GLU A 182 -12.84 3.25 14.67
N PRO A 183 -13.54 2.11 14.66
CA PRO A 183 -14.39 1.72 13.54
C PRO A 183 -15.68 2.55 13.54
N ASP A 184 -16.38 2.57 12.41
CA ASP A 184 -17.80 2.90 12.40
C ASP A 184 -18.56 1.74 13.06
N TYR A 185 -19.23 1.98 14.19
CA TYR A 185 -19.90 0.93 14.97
C TYR A 185 -21.15 0.33 14.31
N ASN A 186 -21.68 0.94 13.24
CA ASN A 186 -22.78 0.36 12.48
C ASN A 186 -22.27 -0.67 11.46
N THR A 187 -21.05 -0.48 10.93
CA THR A 187 -20.46 -1.33 9.89
C THR A 187 -19.32 -2.22 10.38
N GLY A 188 -18.71 -1.89 11.51
CA GLY A 188 -17.50 -2.54 12.03
C GLY A 188 -16.20 -2.16 11.30
N LEU A 189 -16.24 -1.21 10.36
CA LEU A 189 -15.12 -0.92 9.46
C LEU A 189 -14.33 0.31 9.88
N PHE A 190 -13.01 0.24 9.73
CA PHE A 190 -12.11 1.38 9.86
C PHE A 190 -11.98 2.15 8.54
N THR A 191 -11.75 3.46 8.60
CA THR A 191 -11.52 4.27 7.40
C THR A 191 -10.03 4.59 7.27
N LEU A 192 -9.41 4.06 6.22
CA LEU A 192 -8.09 4.47 5.76
C LEU A 192 -8.25 5.62 4.76
N THR A 193 -7.47 6.69 4.94
CA THR A 193 -7.38 7.82 4.03
C THR A 193 -5.98 7.92 3.45
N ILE A 194 -5.90 7.92 2.12
CA ILE A 194 -4.68 8.07 1.34
C ILE A 194 -4.82 9.32 0.50
N SER A 195 -3.82 10.20 0.50
CA SER A 195 -3.80 11.39 -0.36
C SER A 195 -2.99 11.13 -1.62
N PHE A 196 -3.44 11.76 -2.70
CA PHE A 196 -2.74 11.82 -3.98
C PHE A 196 -2.61 13.28 -4.39
N PRO A 197 -1.37 13.78 -4.64
CA PRO A 197 -1.18 15.11 -5.18
C PRO A 197 -1.91 15.26 -6.50
N ARG A 198 -2.40 16.46 -6.77
CA ARG A 198 -3.00 16.77 -8.07
C ARG A 198 -1.97 16.61 -9.20
N SER A 199 -2.37 15.97 -10.30
CA SER A 199 -1.66 15.96 -11.58
C SER A 199 -2.61 16.25 -12.74
N SER A 200 -2.11 16.42 -13.96
CA SER A 200 -2.94 16.64 -15.16
C SER A 200 -3.81 15.43 -15.50
N ASP A 201 -3.30 14.24 -15.22
CA ASP A 201 -3.88 12.96 -15.66
C ASP A 201 -4.68 12.29 -14.52
N LEU A 202 -4.76 12.94 -13.36
CA LEU A 202 -5.54 12.48 -12.22
C LEU A 202 -6.66 13.47 -11.95
N TYR A 203 -7.88 12.97 -11.77
CA TYR A 203 -9.06 13.80 -11.53
C TYR A 203 -9.99 13.16 -10.51
N LEU A 204 -10.96 13.95 -10.03
CA LEU A 204 -11.96 13.46 -9.09
C LEU A 204 -12.81 12.36 -9.73
N GLY A 205 -13.10 11.32 -8.95
CA GLY A 205 -13.85 10.16 -9.42
C GLY A 205 -13.01 9.06 -10.06
N THR A 206 -11.72 9.30 -10.36
CA THR A 206 -10.80 8.24 -10.80
C THR A 206 -10.78 7.11 -9.77
N VAL A 207 -10.84 5.87 -10.26
CA VAL A 207 -10.71 4.67 -9.43
C VAL A 207 -9.23 4.33 -9.29
N LEU A 208 -8.74 4.17 -8.07
CA LEU A 208 -7.40 3.68 -7.79
C LEU A 208 -7.45 2.45 -6.91
N PHE A 209 -6.55 1.50 -7.18
CA PHE A 209 -6.19 0.40 -6.31
C PHE A 209 -4.81 0.67 -5.71
N VAL A 210 -4.64 0.36 -4.43
CA VAL A 210 -3.38 0.51 -3.70
C VAL A 210 -3.06 -0.80 -3.01
N ASP A 211 -1.87 -1.30 -3.26
CA ASP A 211 -1.32 -2.47 -2.57
C ASP A 211 -0.56 -2.02 -1.33
N LEU A 212 -1.00 -2.51 -0.17
CA LEU A 212 -0.43 -2.20 1.14
C LEU A 212 0.38 -3.41 1.63
N PRO A 213 1.72 -3.36 1.59
CA PRO A 213 2.56 -4.47 2.07
C PRO A 213 2.62 -4.45 3.60
N VAL A 214 1.68 -5.16 4.25
CA VAL A 214 1.49 -5.11 5.71
C VAL A 214 2.36 -6.08 6.51
N GLU A 215 2.89 -7.10 5.84
CA GLU A 215 3.94 -7.97 6.37
C GLU A 215 5.03 -8.03 5.31
N LYS A 216 6.25 -7.68 5.71
CA LYS A 216 7.45 -8.13 5.02
C LYS A 216 7.91 -9.35 5.77
N ALA A 217 8.07 -10.46 5.08
CA ALA A 217 8.62 -11.63 5.73
C ALA A 217 10.04 -11.32 6.25
N SER A 218 10.22 -11.46 7.56
CA SER A 218 11.54 -11.43 8.20
C SER A 218 11.76 -12.79 8.85
N GLY A 219 12.35 -13.71 8.10
CA GLY A 219 12.55 -15.07 8.57
C GLY A 219 12.95 -16.02 7.45
N ILE A 220 13.16 -17.27 7.82
CA ILE A 220 13.52 -18.36 6.92
C ILE A 220 12.32 -19.29 6.77
N ALA A 221 11.88 -19.59 5.55
CA ALA A 221 10.88 -20.63 5.33
C ALA A 221 11.55 -21.98 5.14
N ILE A 222 11.02 -22.97 5.86
CA ILE A 222 11.28 -24.38 5.64
C ILE A 222 9.96 -25.15 5.57
N GLU A 223 10.00 -26.34 4.99
CA GLU A 223 8.84 -27.25 4.99
C GLU A 223 8.43 -27.60 6.42
N SER A 224 7.14 -27.52 6.70
CA SER A 224 6.60 -27.75 8.05
C SER A 224 6.93 -29.14 8.61
N SER A 225 7.08 -30.14 7.73
CA SER A 225 7.47 -31.52 8.06
C SER A 225 8.88 -31.65 8.63
N ALA A 226 9.74 -30.64 8.46
CA ALA A 226 11.12 -30.64 8.97
C ALA A 226 11.23 -30.26 10.44
N VAL A 227 10.17 -29.68 11.02
CA VAL A 227 10.18 -29.19 12.40
C VAL A 227 9.77 -30.27 13.37
N ILE A 228 10.70 -30.63 14.25
CA ILE A 228 10.49 -31.56 15.36
C ILE A 228 10.09 -30.76 16.59
N ARG A 229 9.03 -31.19 17.29
CA ARG A 229 8.60 -30.59 18.56
C ARG A 229 8.83 -31.57 19.70
N GLU A 230 9.67 -31.18 20.64
CA GLU A 230 10.02 -31.96 21.83
C GLU A 230 10.02 -31.04 23.06
N GLU A 231 9.33 -31.45 24.12
CA GLU A 231 9.28 -30.70 25.40
C GLU A 231 8.89 -29.21 25.22
N GLY A 232 8.03 -28.92 24.25
CA GLY A 232 7.58 -27.55 23.95
C GLY A 232 8.60 -26.69 23.17
N LYS A 233 9.73 -27.25 22.76
CA LYS A 233 10.75 -26.58 21.92
C LYS A 233 10.71 -27.12 20.49
N ALA A 234 11.08 -26.26 19.54
CA ALA A 234 11.16 -26.62 18.13
C ALA A 234 12.61 -26.84 17.70
N TYR A 235 12.84 -27.87 16.90
CA TYR A 235 14.15 -28.25 16.38
C TYR A 235 14.08 -28.58 14.89
N VAL A 236 15.21 -28.42 14.21
CA VAL A 236 15.42 -28.81 12.82
C VAL A 236 16.76 -29.53 12.72
N TRP A 237 16.81 -30.61 11.94
CA TRP A 237 18.09 -31.23 11.59
C TRP A 237 18.74 -30.46 10.44
N ILE A 238 19.85 -29.78 10.74
CA ILE A 238 20.64 -29.05 9.75
C ILE A 238 21.86 -29.85 9.33
N ILE A 239 22.40 -29.52 8.15
CA ILE A 239 23.56 -30.18 7.59
C ILE A 239 24.66 -29.14 7.43
N ASP A 240 25.78 -29.36 8.10
CA ASP A 240 26.91 -28.44 8.06
C ASP A 240 27.77 -28.57 6.80
N ASP A 241 28.80 -27.73 6.68
CA ASP A 241 29.69 -27.69 5.52
C ASP A 241 30.53 -28.98 5.36
N GLN A 242 30.70 -29.75 6.44
CA GLN A 242 31.40 -31.04 6.44
C GLN A 242 30.47 -32.20 6.00
N GLY A 243 29.17 -31.94 5.86
CA GLY A 243 28.17 -32.96 5.50
C GLY A 243 27.70 -33.79 6.70
N LEU A 244 27.85 -33.28 7.92
CA LEU A 244 27.36 -33.89 9.15
C LEU A 244 26.03 -33.24 9.58
N ILE A 245 25.15 -34.05 10.17
CA ILE A 245 23.84 -33.58 10.63
C ILE A 245 23.89 -33.14 12.10
N ARG A 246 23.23 -32.03 12.43
CA ARG A 246 23.13 -31.49 13.78
C ARG A 246 21.70 -31.09 14.11
N LYS A 247 21.27 -31.33 15.35
CA LYS A 247 19.96 -30.92 15.84
C LYS A 247 20.02 -29.47 16.30
N GLN A 248 19.45 -28.57 15.53
CA GLN A 248 19.46 -27.14 15.78
C GLN A 248 18.15 -26.70 16.43
N ALA A 249 18.23 -26.02 17.57
CA ALA A 249 17.06 -25.37 18.17
C ALA A 249 16.66 -24.16 17.33
N VAL A 250 15.35 -23.97 17.14
CA VAL A 250 14.78 -22.88 16.33
C VAL A 250 13.62 -22.20 17.04
N VAL A 251 13.35 -20.95 16.70
CA VAL A 251 12.13 -20.24 17.09
C VAL A 251 11.18 -20.24 15.90
N ALA A 252 10.13 -21.04 15.99
CA ALA A 252 9.11 -21.11 14.95
C ALA A 252 8.16 -19.90 15.01
N GLY A 253 7.81 -19.39 13.84
CA GLY A 253 6.83 -18.34 13.61
C GLY A 253 5.53 -18.89 13.04
N ASP A 254 4.95 -18.15 12.11
CA ASP A 254 3.66 -18.50 11.53
C ASP A 254 3.76 -19.70 10.58
N ILE A 255 2.72 -20.53 10.58
CA ILE A 255 2.57 -21.69 9.70
C ILE A 255 1.68 -21.30 8.52
N SER A 256 2.13 -21.64 7.32
CA SER A 256 1.34 -21.66 6.08
C SER A 256 0.96 -23.11 5.71
N GLU A 257 0.23 -23.33 4.61
CA GLU A 257 -0.23 -24.68 4.23
C GLU A 257 0.91 -25.70 4.07
N GLU A 258 2.08 -25.30 3.53
CA GLU A 258 3.21 -26.21 3.30
C GLU A 258 4.46 -25.82 4.11
N ASN A 259 4.66 -24.54 4.40
CA ASN A 259 5.88 -24.00 5.01
C ASN A 259 5.63 -23.42 6.40
N ILE A 260 6.67 -23.39 7.20
CA ILE A 260 6.72 -22.71 8.51
C ILE A 260 7.82 -21.66 8.49
N GLU A 261 7.50 -20.47 9.03
CA GLU A 261 8.48 -19.43 9.26
C GLU A 261 9.39 -19.81 10.44
N ILE A 262 10.69 -19.61 10.29
CA ILE A 262 11.69 -19.69 11.35
C ILE A 262 12.25 -18.29 11.58
N LYS A 263 12.01 -17.76 12.78
CA LYS A 263 12.41 -16.42 13.21
C LYS A 263 13.87 -16.38 13.66
N GLU A 264 14.34 -17.46 14.28
CA GLU A 264 15.71 -17.58 14.79
C GLU A 264 16.22 -19.03 14.70
N GLY A 265 17.54 -19.20 14.60
CA GLY A 265 18.22 -20.50 14.73
C GLY A 265 18.82 -21.06 13.43
N ILE A 266 18.36 -20.61 12.26
CA ILE A 266 18.92 -20.97 10.95
C ILE A 266 18.93 -19.75 10.03
N ALA A 267 19.76 -19.78 8.99
CA ALA A 267 19.88 -18.72 7.99
C ALA A 267 19.43 -19.20 6.60
N GLU A 268 19.24 -18.25 5.67
CA GLU A 268 18.97 -18.57 4.27
C GLU A 268 20.15 -19.38 3.69
N GLY A 269 19.84 -20.40 2.89
CA GLY A 269 20.84 -21.33 2.36
C GLY A 269 21.19 -22.48 3.30
N THR A 270 20.68 -22.51 4.54
CA THR A 270 20.88 -23.66 5.46
C THR A 270 20.27 -24.91 4.86
N ARG A 271 21.07 -25.97 4.72
CA ARG A 271 20.57 -27.29 4.31
C ARG A 271 19.95 -28.01 5.50
N TYR A 272 18.79 -28.62 5.31
CA TYR A 272 18.05 -29.31 6.38
C TYR A 272 17.41 -30.62 5.90
N ILE A 273 17.05 -31.50 6.85
CA ILE A 273 16.31 -32.73 6.58
C ILE A 273 14.81 -32.42 6.48
N ARG A 274 14.22 -32.74 5.33
CA ARG A 274 12.83 -32.41 4.97
C ARG A 274 11.80 -33.17 5.81
N THR A 275 12.05 -34.45 6.06
CA THR A 275 11.16 -35.35 6.78
C THR A 275 12.00 -36.23 7.70
N PRO A 276 12.22 -35.81 8.95
CA PRO A 276 12.98 -36.59 9.92
C PRO A 276 12.32 -37.96 10.16
N SER A 277 13.11 -39.04 10.15
CA SER A 277 12.61 -40.41 10.36
C SER A 277 12.64 -40.85 11.82
N GLY A 278 13.32 -40.09 12.68
CA GLY A 278 13.53 -40.42 14.10
C GLY A 278 14.82 -41.22 14.37
N GLU A 279 15.55 -41.61 13.33
CA GLU A 279 16.81 -42.37 13.41
C GLU A 279 18.06 -41.46 13.40
N GLU A 280 17.86 -40.15 13.20
CA GLU A 280 18.93 -39.18 13.15
C GLU A 280 19.68 -39.08 14.49
N LYS A 281 21.01 -39.01 14.41
CA LYS A 281 21.89 -38.78 15.56
C LYS A 281 22.85 -37.62 15.27
N PRO A 282 23.23 -36.82 16.27
CA PRO A 282 24.25 -35.79 16.10
C PRO A 282 25.52 -36.37 15.49
N ASP A 283 26.16 -35.60 14.60
CA ASP A 283 27.42 -35.92 13.91
C ASP A 283 27.35 -37.12 12.95
N MET A 284 26.14 -37.66 12.68
CA MET A 284 25.93 -38.65 11.63
C MET A 284 26.16 -38.01 10.25
N SER A 285 26.82 -38.72 9.35
CA SER A 285 27.00 -38.24 7.97
C SER A 285 25.74 -38.42 7.14
N ILE A 286 25.57 -37.58 6.11
CA ILE A 286 24.45 -37.73 5.14
C ILE A 286 24.41 -39.14 4.53
N ARG A 287 25.58 -39.75 4.27
CA ARG A 287 25.65 -41.10 3.68
C ARG A 287 25.10 -42.16 4.62
N GLU A 288 25.46 -42.09 5.90
CA GLU A 288 24.94 -42.98 6.93
C GLU A 288 23.44 -42.80 7.11
N LEU A 289 22.95 -41.55 7.11
CA LEU A 289 21.53 -41.25 7.19
C LEU A 289 20.75 -41.89 6.02
N ILE A 290 21.21 -41.68 4.78
CA ILE A 290 20.56 -42.27 3.60
C ILE A 290 20.54 -43.80 3.70
N GLN A 291 21.65 -44.42 4.12
CA GLN A 291 21.72 -45.87 4.28
C GLN A 291 20.76 -46.38 5.38
N ALA A 292 20.63 -45.66 6.49
CA ALA A 292 19.71 -45.98 7.57
C ALA A 292 18.25 -45.89 7.12
N THR A 293 17.88 -44.81 6.40
CA THR A 293 16.52 -44.65 5.86
C THR A 293 16.17 -45.73 4.83
N MET A 294 17.11 -46.11 3.96
CA MET A 294 16.89 -47.20 3.00
C MET A 294 16.80 -48.59 3.65
N SER A 295 17.52 -48.81 4.75
CA SER A 295 17.51 -50.08 5.48
C SER A 295 16.24 -50.22 6.35
N GLY A 296 15.73 -49.12 6.92
CA GLY A 296 14.47 -49.10 7.68
C GLY A 296 13.24 -49.33 6.81
N ASN A 297 13.26 -48.89 5.55
CA ASN A 297 12.19 -49.14 4.57
C ASN A 297 12.22 -50.58 3.97
N ALA A 298 13.21 -51.40 4.34
CA ALA A 298 13.45 -52.73 3.78
C ALA A 298 13.15 -53.90 4.76
N ALA A 299 12.44 -53.67 5.86
CA ALA A 299 11.88 -54.75 6.69
C ALA A 299 10.44 -55.09 6.26
N PRO A 300 10.07 -56.39 6.20
CA PRO A 300 9.22 -56.90 5.12
C PRO A 300 7.73 -56.90 5.45
N GLY A 301 6.92 -56.67 4.42
CA GLY A 301 5.59 -57.26 4.34
C GLY A 301 5.71 -58.79 4.32
N GLY A 302 5.05 -59.42 5.28
CA GLY A 302 4.90 -60.87 5.45
C GLY A 302 4.57 -61.12 6.92
N ASN A 303 3.38 -61.58 7.32
CA ASN A 303 2.35 -62.37 6.64
C ASN A 303 0.98 -61.99 7.22
#